data_AF-T1GFC9-F1
#
_entry.id   AF-T1GFC9-F1
#
_cell.length_a   1.000
_cell.length_b   1.000
_cell.length_c   1.000
_cell.angle_alpha   90.00
_cell.angle_beta   90.00
_cell.angle_gamma   90.00
#
_symmetry.space_group_name_H-M   'P 1'
#
loop_
_entity.id
_entity.type
_entity.pdbx_description
1 polymer ?
#
loop_
_entity_poly.entity_id
_entity_poly.type
_entity_poly.pdbx_seq_one_letter_code
_entity_poly.pdbx_strand_id
1 'polypeptide(L)'
;MRNTELKTCDLSSNVIKKIPPKFALKFNFITDLNLSHNQMSKLPSELADIASLENLDISFNSFIALPQVCFNIPKLRILKANNNAIIEIDTEEMVASDKLELVDLRHN
;
A
#
# COMPACT_ATOMS: atom_id res chain seq x y z
N MET A 1 -11.21 -26.45 -10.67
CA MET A 1 -10.79 -25.54 -9.58
C MET A 1 -11.10 -24.13 -10.07
N ARG A 2 -11.98 -23.38 -9.41
CA ARG A 2 -12.27 -22.00 -9.82
C ARG A 2 -11.09 -21.14 -9.34
N ASN A 3 -10.28 -20.63 -10.27
CA ASN A 3 -9.35 -19.54 -9.99
C ASN A 3 -10.20 -18.30 -9.72
N THR A 4 -10.58 -18.08 -8.47
CA THR A 4 -11.14 -16.80 -8.08
C THR A 4 -9.97 -15.83 -7.99
N GLU A 5 -9.75 -15.07 -9.05
CA GLU A 5 -8.81 -13.95 -9.05
C GLU A 5 -9.37 -12.86 -8.13
N LEU A 6 -8.70 -12.65 -7.00
CA LEU A 6 -9.10 -11.61 -6.06
C LEU A 6 -8.63 -10.27 -6.60
N LYS A 7 -9.56 -9.44 -7.06
CA LYS A 7 -9.27 -8.07 -7.52
C LYS A 7 -9.27 -7.07 -6.38
N THR A 8 -10.18 -7.25 -5.43
CA THR A 8 -10.32 -6.34 -4.28
C THR A 8 -10.11 -7.11 -2.99
N CYS A 9 -9.25 -6.60 -2.12
CA CYS A 9 -8.96 -7.18 -0.82
C CYS A 9 -9.12 -6.11 0.26
N ASP A 10 -10.15 -6.28 1.08
CA ASP A 10 -10.39 -5.43 2.25
C ASP A 10 -9.92 -6.16 3.52
N LEU A 11 -8.91 -5.59 4.16
CA LEU A 11 -8.34 -6.02 5.43
C LEU A 11 -8.42 -4.87 6.47
N SER A 12 -9.24 -3.87 6.21
CA SER A 12 -9.37 -2.69 7.07
C SER A 12 -10.00 -3.02 8.43
N SER A 13 -9.81 -2.14 9.40
CA SER A 13 -10.42 -2.23 10.74
C SER A 13 -10.03 -3.51 11.50
N ASN A 14 -8.74 -3.85 11.47
CA ASN A 14 -8.18 -4.98 12.17
C ASN A 14 -7.02 -4.56 13.09
N VAL A 15 -6.32 -5.53 13.66
CA VAL A 15 -5.11 -5.31 14.48
C VAL A 15 -3.84 -5.78 13.75
N ILE A 16 -3.83 -5.67 12.42
CA ILE A 16 -2.71 -6.13 11.58
C ILE A 16 -1.53 -5.20 11.82
N LYS A 17 -0.39 -5.80 12.17
CA LYS A 17 0.88 -5.07 12.36
C LYS A 17 1.81 -5.20 11.17
N LYS A 18 1.69 -6.30 10.42
CA LYS A 18 2.56 -6.67 9.31
C LYS A 18 1.80 -7.53 8.31
N ILE A 19 2.09 -7.34 7.02
CA ILE A 19 1.73 -8.29 5.97
C ILE A 19 2.94 -9.20 5.71
N PRO A 20 2.76 -10.52 5.63
CA PRO A 20 3.84 -11.43 5.28
C PRO A 20 4.23 -11.25 3.79
N PRO A 21 5.52 -11.34 3.43
CA PRO A 21 5.99 -11.29 2.04
C PRO A 21 5.21 -12.20 1.07
N LYS A 22 4.82 -13.39 1.53
CA LYS A 22 4.05 -14.37 0.75
C LYS A 22 2.67 -13.88 0.31
N PHE A 23 2.16 -12.79 0.89
CA PHE A 23 0.90 -12.18 0.48
C PHE A 23 0.97 -11.72 -0.98
N ALA A 24 2.02 -10.99 -1.36
CA ALA A 24 2.16 -10.47 -2.71
C ALA A 24 2.27 -11.58 -3.76
N LEU A 25 2.96 -12.68 -3.42
CA LEU A 25 3.08 -13.86 -4.28
C LEU A 25 1.74 -14.55 -4.55
N LYS A 26 0.84 -14.57 -3.55
CA LYS A 26 -0.45 -15.27 -3.65
C LYS A 26 -1.53 -14.40 -4.28
N PHE A 27 -1.43 -13.10 -4.13
CA PHE A 27 -2.46 -12.15 -4.52
C PHE A 27 -1.96 -11.11 -5.53
N ASN A 28 -1.17 -11.57 -6.50
CA ASN A 28 -0.56 -10.77 -7.56
C ASN A 28 -1.55 -10.13 -8.55
N PHE A 29 -2.85 -10.47 -8.47
CA PHE A 29 -3.93 -9.92 -9.30
C PHE A 29 -4.83 -8.90 -8.56
N ILE A 30 -4.52 -8.54 -7.31
CA ILE A 30 -5.25 -7.49 -6.59
C ILE A 30 -5.01 -6.14 -7.28
N THR A 31 -6.08 -5.42 -7.56
CA THR A 31 -6.10 -4.03 -8.02
C THR A 31 -6.34 -3.06 -6.87
N ASP A 32 -7.08 -3.48 -5.85
CA ASP A 32 -7.51 -2.64 -4.73
C ASP A 32 -7.20 -3.32 -3.39
N LEU A 33 -6.30 -2.74 -2.62
CA LEU A 33 -5.90 -3.24 -1.30
C LEU A 33 -6.20 -2.19 -0.22
N ASN A 34 -7.12 -2.52 0.68
CA ASN A 34 -7.45 -1.69 1.83
C ASN A 34 -6.84 -2.27 3.11
N LEU A 35 -5.90 -1.54 3.69
CA LEU A 35 -5.22 -1.83 4.96
C LEU A 35 -5.51 -0.76 6.00
N SER A 36 -6.50 0.11 5.76
CA SER A 36 -6.80 1.20 6.66
C SER A 36 -7.23 0.72 8.05
N HIS A 37 -7.11 1.57 9.06
CA HIS A 37 -7.51 1.26 10.44
C HIS A 37 -6.86 -0.02 10.98
N ASN A 38 -5.53 -0.07 10.91
CA ASN A 38 -4.70 -1.15 11.43
C ASN A 38 -3.58 -0.59 12.31
N GLN A 39 -2.60 -1.42 12.67
CA GLN A 39 -1.45 -1.04 13.52
C GLN A 39 -0.14 -1.21 12.75
N MET A 40 -0.16 -0.97 11.44
CA MET A 40 0.99 -1.15 10.58
C MET A 40 1.94 0.04 10.69
N SER A 41 3.24 -0.25 10.65
CA SER A 41 4.29 0.77 10.61
C SER A 41 5.27 0.58 9.46
N LYS A 42 5.17 -0.55 8.74
CA LYS A 42 6.00 -0.92 7.59
C LYS A 42 5.20 -1.77 6.61
N LEU A 43 5.59 -1.71 5.34
CA LEU A 43 5.14 -2.62 4.29
C LEU A 43 6.32 -3.51 3.85
N PRO A 44 6.07 -4.78 3.48
CA PRO A 44 7.09 -5.65 2.89
C PRO A 44 7.51 -5.12 1.52
N SER A 45 8.79 -5.24 1.15
CA SER A 45 9.31 -4.84 -0.17
C SER A 45 8.66 -5.63 -1.31
N GLU A 46 8.24 -6.86 -1.02
CA GLU A 46 7.55 -7.75 -1.95
C GLU A 46 6.18 -7.22 -2.37
N LEU A 47 5.64 -6.17 -1.73
CA LEU A 47 4.42 -5.53 -2.19
C LEU A 47 4.55 -4.95 -3.61
N ALA A 48 5.78 -4.61 -4.03
CA ALA A 48 6.10 -4.22 -5.40
C ALA A 48 5.81 -5.34 -6.44
N ASP A 49 5.76 -6.60 -6.02
CA ASP A 49 5.50 -7.74 -6.91
C ASP A 49 4.01 -7.86 -7.29
N ILE A 50 3.11 -7.11 -6.63
CA ILE A 50 1.69 -7.04 -6.99
C ILE A 50 1.53 -6.12 -8.22
N ALA A 51 1.89 -6.65 -9.38
CA ALA A 51 1.95 -5.89 -10.64
C ALA A 51 0.61 -5.31 -11.12
N SER A 52 -0.52 -5.74 -10.53
CA SER A 52 -1.85 -5.22 -10.83
C SER A 52 -2.36 -4.17 -9.85
N LEU A 53 -1.64 -3.88 -8.75
CA LEU A 53 -2.17 -3.00 -7.70
C LEU A 53 -2.23 -1.56 -8.20
N GLU A 54 -3.43 -0.98 -8.16
CA GLU A 54 -3.72 0.39 -8.60
C GLU A 54 -4.05 1.30 -7.42
N ASN A 55 -4.74 0.76 -6.40
CA ASN A 55 -5.23 1.51 -5.25
C ASN A 55 -4.76 0.87 -3.94
N LEU A 56 -4.02 1.62 -3.14
CA LEU A 56 -3.55 1.21 -1.82
C LEU A 56 -4.01 2.20 -0.75
N ASP A 57 -4.73 1.69 0.25
CA ASP A 57 -5.13 2.46 1.42
C ASP A 57 -4.40 1.96 2.68
N ILE A 58 -3.52 2.78 3.23
CA ILE A 58 -2.79 2.56 4.48
C ILE A 58 -3.16 3.62 5.52
N SER A 59 -4.29 4.31 5.35
CA SER A 59 -4.75 5.35 6.26
C SER A 59 -5.05 4.81 7.67
N PHE A 60 -5.02 5.66 8.69
CA PHE A 60 -5.31 5.24 10.08
C PHE A 60 -4.41 4.07 10.53
N ASN A 61 -3.10 4.22 10.35
CA ASN A 61 -2.09 3.27 10.80
C ASN A 61 -1.03 4.02 11.66
N SER A 62 0.20 3.54 11.72
CA SER A 62 1.28 4.15 12.51
C SER A 62 2.58 4.28 11.71
N PHE A 63 2.45 4.63 10.42
CA PHE A 63 3.61 4.92 9.56
C PHE A 63 4.26 6.25 9.96
N ILE A 64 5.59 6.26 10.09
CA ILE A 64 6.40 7.45 10.43
C ILE A 64 7.06 8.06 9.17
N ALA A 65 7.28 7.23 8.17
CA ALA A 65 7.76 7.61 6.85
C ALA A 65 6.85 6.99 5.79
N LEU A 66 6.73 7.65 4.65
CA LEU A 66 5.99 7.09 3.52
C LEU A 66 6.76 5.86 2.99
N PRO A 67 6.15 4.68 2.86
CA PRO A 67 6.88 3.47 2.47
C PRO A 67 7.40 3.56 1.03
N GLN A 68 8.72 3.50 0.86
CA GLN A 68 9.41 3.48 -0.43
C GLN A 68 8.86 2.45 -1.41
N VAL A 69 8.47 1.27 -0.90
CA VAL A 69 7.86 0.21 -1.73
C VAL A 69 6.65 0.67 -2.54
N CYS A 70 5.87 1.65 -2.04
CA CYS A 70 4.71 2.17 -2.77
C CYS A 70 5.09 2.80 -4.12
N PHE A 71 6.27 3.43 -4.21
CA PHE A 71 6.74 4.05 -5.44
C PHE A 71 7.20 3.04 -6.49
N ASN A 72 7.61 1.85 -6.03
CA ASN A 72 8.09 0.75 -6.87
C ASN A 72 6.95 -0.14 -7.40
N ILE A 73 5.70 0.09 -6.98
CA ILE A 73 4.55 -0.68 -7.46
C ILE A 73 4.18 -0.19 -8.87
N PRO A 74 4.31 -1.03 -9.93
CA PRO A 74 4.32 -0.55 -11.32
C PRO A 74 3.05 0.15 -11.81
N LYS A 75 1.91 -0.13 -11.18
CA LYS A 75 0.60 0.39 -11.56
C LYS A 75 -0.08 1.20 -10.47
N LEU A 76 0.61 1.52 -9.37
CA LEU A 76 -0.02 2.25 -8.29
C LEU A 76 -0.36 3.67 -8.74
N ARG A 77 -1.64 4.02 -8.63
CA ARG A 77 -2.18 5.33 -9.03
C ARG A 77 -2.64 6.12 -7.82
N ILE A 78 -3.25 5.44 -6.85
CA ILE A 78 -3.82 6.08 -5.66
C ILE A 78 -3.19 5.47 -4.42
N LEU A 79 -2.52 6.33 -3.64
CA LEU A 79 -2.01 6.00 -2.32
C LEU A 79 -2.70 6.88 -1.28
N LYS A 80 -3.48 6.25 -0.40
CA LYS A 80 -4.05 6.94 0.78
C LYS A 80 -3.20 6.60 2.00
N ALA A 81 -2.58 7.62 2.59
CA ALA A 81 -1.73 7.50 3.77
C ALA A 81 -2.10 8.53 4.85
N ASN A 82 -3.31 9.09 4.78
CA ASN A 82 -3.83 10.06 5.75
C ASN A 82 -4.03 9.44 7.14
N ASN A 83 -4.01 10.25 8.19
CA ASN A 83 -4.12 9.79 9.58
C ASN A 83 -3.06 8.75 9.95
N ASN A 84 -1.79 9.03 9.64
CA ASN A 84 -0.63 8.30 10.16
C ASN A 84 0.21 9.28 11.01
N ALA A 85 1.52 9.08 11.11
CA ALA A 85 2.47 9.97 11.77
C ALA A 85 3.64 10.30 10.83
N ILE A 86 3.36 10.43 9.53
CA ILE A 86 4.37 10.56 8.48
C ILE A 86 5.02 11.94 8.55
N ILE A 87 6.29 11.97 8.93
CA ILE A 87 7.11 13.20 8.98
C ILE A 87 8.19 13.23 7.90
N GLU A 88 8.47 12.08 7.28
CA GLU A 88 9.53 11.91 6.29
C GLU A 88 8.97 11.33 4.99
N ILE A 89 9.36 11.95 3.88
CA ILE A 89 8.98 11.56 2.53
C ILE A 89 10.23 11.64 1.67
N ASP A 90 10.57 10.53 1.01
CA ASP A 90 11.63 10.51 0.01
C ASP A 90 11.10 11.06 -1.31
N THR A 91 11.50 12.28 -1.65
CA THR A 91 11.03 12.96 -2.86
C THR A 91 11.67 12.42 -4.14
N GLU A 92 12.84 11.78 -4.05
CA GLU A 92 13.52 11.24 -5.25
C GLU A 92 12.75 10.04 -5.79
N GLU A 93 12.38 9.11 -4.92
CA GLU A 93 11.57 7.95 -5.30
C GLU A 93 10.13 8.33 -5.67
N MET A 94 9.57 9.35 -5.01
CA MET A 94 8.25 9.85 -5.37
C MET A 94 8.21 10.40 -6.81
N VAL A 95 9.27 11.07 -7.25
CA VAL A 95 9.42 11.55 -8.64
C VAL A 95 9.65 10.40 -9.62
N ALA A 96 10.27 9.30 -9.18
CA ALA A 96 10.44 8.11 -10.01
C ALA A 96 9.12 7.37 -10.30
N SER A 97 8.08 7.60 -9.49
CA SER A 97 6.76 7.00 -9.69
C SER A 97 5.92 7.81 -10.68
N ASP A 98 6.11 7.56 -11.98
CA ASP A 98 5.38 8.26 -13.06
C ASP A 98 3.87 7.96 -13.13
N LYS A 99 3.36 7.08 -12.26
CA LYS A 99 1.97 6.59 -12.31
C LYS A 99 1.09 7.09 -11.18
N LEU A 100 1.68 7.61 -10.10
CA LEU A 100 0.92 8.14 -8.98
C LEU A 100 0.16 9.39 -9.39
N GLU A 101 -1.16 9.32 -9.31
CA GLU A 101 -2.07 10.43 -9.59
C GLU A 101 -2.49 11.14 -8.30
N LEU A 102 -2.57 10.39 -7.20
CA LEU A 102 -3.00 10.92 -5.91
C LEU A 102 -2.23 10.28 -4.75
N VAL A 103 -1.65 11.12 -3.92
CA VAL A 103 -1.08 10.73 -2.62
C VAL A 103 -1.75 11.56 -1.53
N ASP A 104 -2.61 10.94 -0.72
CA ASP A 104 -3.29 11.62 0.39
C ASP A 104 -2.48 11.50 1.67
N LEU A 105 -1.91 12.62 2.11
CA LEU A 105 -1.09 12.73 3.32
C LEU A 105 -1.75 13.57 4.41
N ARG A 106 -3.04 13.89 4.30
CA ARG A 106 -3.72 14.74 5.28
C ARG A 106 -3.68 14.12 6.68
N HIS A 107 -3.62 14.96 7.72
CA HIS A 107 -3.64 14.53 9.12
C HIS A 107 -2.51 13.56 9.50
N ASN A 108 -1.29 13.83 9.02
CA ASN A 108 -0.05 13.18 9.46
C ASN A 108 0.76 14.07 10.40
#